data_AF-A0A949T9E3-F1
#
_entry.id   AF-A0A949T9E3-F1
#
_cell.length_a   1.000
_cell.length_b   1.000
_cell.length_c   1.000
_cell.angle_alpha   90.00
_cell.angle_beta   90.00
_cell.angle_gamma   90.00
#
_symmetry.space_group_name_H-M   'P 1'
#
loop_
_entity.id
_entity.type
_entity.pdbx_description
1 polymer ?
#
loop_
_entity_poly.entity_id
_entity_poly.type
_entity_poly.pdbx_seq_one_letter_code
_entity_poly.pdbx_strand_id
1 'polypeptide(L)'
;MNLEEFKQLIEKSEKCPDFLPLSLQGLWYDKKYGWDEAHTFIGDADDSDTAWVHAYLHRREGDLNNARYWYNRSGKPESKVSLDEEWNDIASQLLKKVK
;
A
#
# COMPACT_ATOMS: atom_id res chain seq x y z
N MET A 1 -7.64 10.77 9.69
CA MET A 1 -8.44 9.84 8.86
C MET A 1 -8.23 8.43 9.39
N ASN A 2 -9.30 7.69 9.67
CA ASN A 2 -9.23 6.28 10.08
C ASN A 2 -9.41 5.34 8.86
N LEU A 3 -9.25 4.03 9.07
CA LEU A 3 -9.31 3.04 8.00
C LEU A 3 -10.65 3.06 7.24
N GLU A 4 -11.77 3.20 7.94
CA GLU A 4 -13.09 3.21 7.32
C GLU A 4 -13.34 4.49 6.53
N GLU A 5 -12.89 5.64 7.03
CA GLU A 5 -12.90 6.90 6.28
C GLU A 5 -12.04 6.81 5.01
N PHE A 6 -10.88 6.14 5.09
CA PHE A 6 -10.00 5.93 3.95
C PHE A 6 -10.62 5.01 2.90
N LYS A 7 -11.27 3.91 3.30
CA LYS A 7 -12.02 3.04 2.38
C LYS A 7 -13.19 3.78 1.72
N GLN A 8 -13.94 4.56 2.48
CA GLN A 8 -15.02 5.37 1.93
C GLN A 8 -14.50 6.44 0.94
N LEU A 9 -13.34 7.02 1.22
CA LEU A 9 -12.67 7.94 0.31
C LEU A 9 -12.30 7.23 -1.00
N ILE A 10 -11.71 6.03 -0.93
CA ILE A 10 -11.43 5.19 -2.10
C ILE A 10 -12.70 4.94 -2.91
N GLU A 11 -13.81 4.59 -2.27
CA GLU A 11 -15.06 4.30 -2.98
C GLU A 11 -15.64 5.55 -3.67
N LYS A 12 -15.73 6.67 -2.95
CA LYS A 12 -16.48 7.86 -3.37
C LYS A 12 -15.68 8.82 -4.25
N SER A 13 -14.35 8.78 -4.21
CA SER A 13 -13.52 9.69 -4.99
C SER A 13 -13.14 9.09 -6.35
N GLU A 14 -13.24 9.92 -7.40
CA GLU A 14 -12.74 9.57 -8.74
C GLU A 14 -11.22 9.69 -8.85
N LYS A 15 -10.60 10.54 -8.01
CA LYS A 15 -9.16 10.80 -8.00
C LYS A 15 -8.59 10.61 -6.60
N CYS A 16 -7.38 10.09 -6.52
CA CYS A 16 -6.62 10.01 -5.28
C CYS A 16 -6.29 11.43 -4.79
N PRO A 17 -6.55 11.79 -3.52
CA PRO A 17 -6.16 13.10 -3.01
C PRO A 17 -4.64 13.24 -2.85
N ASP A 18 -4.09 14.33 -3.38
CA ASP A 18 -2.65 14.61 -3.39
C ASP A 18 -2.04 14.84 -1.99
N PHE A 19 -2.87 15.15 -0.99
CA PHE A 19 -2.41 15.34 0.39
C PHE A 19 -2.03 14.02 1.08
N LEU A 20 -2.43 12.87 0.53
CA LEU A 20 -2.05 11.58 1.08
C LEU A 20 -0.55 11.33 0.82
N PRO A 21 0.21 10.75 1.75
CA PRO A 21 1.54 10.25 1.46
C PRO A 21 1.54 9.25 0.31
N LEU A 22 2.63 9.19 -0.47
CA LEU A 22 2.75 8.32 -1.65
C LEU A 22 2.43 6.84 -1.34
N SER A 23 2.80 6.35 -0.17
CA SER A 23 2.47 4.99 0.29
C SER A 23 0.96 4.75 0.41
N LEU A 24 0.20 5.70 0.97
CA LEU A 24 -1.26 5.63 1.01
C LEU A 24 -1.89 5.82 -0.36
N GLN A 25 -1.29 6.65 -1.23
CA GLN A 25 -1.75 6.74 -2.62
C GLN A 25 -1.58 5.40 -3.34
N GLY A 26 -0.47 4.68 -3.16
CA GLY A 26 -0.29 3.34 -3.71
C GLY A 26 -1.38 2.35 -3.29
N LEU A 27 -1.72 2.32 -1.99
CA LEU A 27 -2.83 1.47 -1.50
C LEU A 27 -4.19 1.90 -2.04
N TRP A 28 -4.41 3.19 -2.26
CA TRP A 28 -5.63 3.71 -2.89
C TRP A 28 -5.73 3.22 -4.35
N TYR A 29 -4.65 3.31 -5.12
CA TYR A 29 -4.60 2.82 -6.51
C TYR A 29 -4.82 1.30 -6.58
N ASP A 30 -4.26 0.54 -5.63
CA ASP A 30 -4.42 -0.92 -5.57
C ASP A 30 -5.88 -1.37 -5.40
N LYS A 31 -6.66 -0.59 -4.64
CA LYS A 31 -8.10 -0.86 -4.46
C LYS A 31 -8.96 -0.32 -5.59
N LYS A 32 -8.58 0.78 -6.24
CA LYS A 32 -9.36 1.38 -7.32
C LYS A 32 -9.12 0.72 -8.68
N TYR A 33 -7.87 0.43 -9.00
CA TYR A 33 -7.46 0.08 -10.35
C TYR A 33 -6.74 -1.27 -10.41
N GLY A 34 -5.99 -1.62 -9.38
CA GLY A 34 -5.28 -2.90 -9.33
C GLY A 34 -3.84 -2.72 -8.89
N TRP A 35 -3.17 -3.85 -8.65
CA TRP A 35 -1.81 -3.85 -8.12
C TRP A 35 -0.80 -3.32 -9.14
N ASP A 36 -1.04 -3.54 -10.43
CA ASP A 36 -0.15 -3.13 -11.53
C ASP A 36 -0.17 -1.61 -11.71
N GLU A 37 -1.38 -1.02 -11.70
CA GLU A 37 -1.56 0.42 -11.70
C GLU A 37 -1.00 1.08 -10.45
N ALA A 38 -1.15 0.43 -9.29
CA ALA A 38 -0.54 0.91 -8.05
C ALA A 38 0.98 0.90 -8.12
N HIS A 39 1.57 -0.18 -8.63
CA HIS A 39 3.02 -0.33 -8.77
C HIS A 39 3.60 0.69 -9.74
N THR A 40 2.96 0.86 -10.91
CA THR A 40 3.30 1.91 -11.87
C THR A 40 3.21 3.31 -11.26
N PHE A 41 2.18 3.56 -10.45
CA PHE A 41 1.97 4.88 -9.83
C PHE A 41 3.04 5.23 -8.79
N ILE A 42 3.36 4.30 -7.88
CA ILE A 42 4.38 4.56 -6.85
C ILE A 42 5.81 4.54 -7.41
N GLY A 43 6.02 3.88 -8.56
CA GLY A 43 7.27 3.88 -9.30
C GLY A 43 8.42 3.29 -8.49
N ASP A 44 9.57 3.98 -8.49
CA ASP A 44 10.80 3.51 -7.84
C ASP A 44 10.97 4.01 -6.38
N ALA A 45 9.91 4.55 -5.77
CA ALA A 45 9.98 5.09 -4.42
C ALA A 45 10.28 3.99 -3.38
N ASP A 46 11.32 4.19 -2.56
CA ASP A 46 11.84 3.15 -1.68
C ASP A 46 12.06 3.58 -0.22
N ASP A 47 11.41 4.66 0.21
CA ASP A 47 11.32 4.97 1.64
C ASP A 47 10.64 3.82 2.40
N SER A 48 10.81 3.76 3.73
CA SER A 48 10.35 2.61 4.51
C SER A 48 8.86 2.30 4.35
N ASP A 49 8.02 3.32 4.13
CA ASP A 49 6.58 3.14 4.00
C ASP A 49 6.16 2.75 2.58
N THR A 50 6.75 3.36 1.54
CA THR A 50 6.53 2.94 0.14
C THR A 50 7.11 1.57 -0.15
N ALA A 51 8.27 1.24 0.40
CA ALA A 51 8.85 -0.10 0.34
C ALA A 51 7.92 -1.17 0.95
N TRP A 52 7.19 -0.84 2.01
CA TRP A 52 6.23 -1.78 2.61
C TRP A 52 5.04 -2.03 1.68
N VAL A 53 4.56 -0.98 1.01
CA VAL A 53 3.51 -1.09 -0.01
C VAL A 53 4.00 -1.90 -1.21
N HIS A 54 5.21 -1.67 -1.71
CA HIS A 54 5.82 -2.52 -2.75
C HIS A 54 5.85 -4.00 -2.36
N ALA A 55 6.22 -4.30 -1.12
CA ALA A 55 6.26 -5.67 -0.63
C ALA A 55 4.90 -6.37 -0.74
N TYR A 56 3.83 -5.68 -0.32
CA TYR A 56 2.46 -6.14 -0.47
C TYR A 56 2.03 -6.26 -1.95
N LEU A 57 2.36 -5.28 -2.80
CA LEU A 57 1.99 -5.33 -4.22
C LEU A 57 2.62 -6.52 -4.92
N HIS A 58 3.90 -6.81 -4.66
CA HIS A 58 4.55 -8.00 -5.21
C HIS A 58 3.99 -9.32 -4.63
N ARG A 59 3.52 -9.33 -3.36
CA ARG A 59 2.74 -10.49 -2.86
C ARG A 59 1.43 -10.67 -3.64
N ARG A 60 0.74 -9.57 -3.97
CA ARG A 60 -0.52 -9.60 -4.72
C ARG A 60 -0.31 -10.00 -6.18
N GLU A 61 0.80 -9.61 -6.78
CA GLU A 61 1.28 -10.08 -8.10
C GLU A 61 1.63 -11.57 -8.10
N GLY A 62 2.16 -12.09 -6.99
CA GLY A 62 2.66 -13.46 -6.86
C GLY A 62 4.19 -13.58 -6.97
N ASP A 63 4.90 -12.46 -7.12
CA ASP A 63 6.37 -12.42 -7.08
C ASP A 63 6.88 -12.37 -5.64
N LEU A 64 6.90 -13.54 -5.00
CA LEU A 64 7.31 -13.67 -3.60
C LEU A 64 8.78 -13.35 -3.36
N ASN A 65 9.65 -13.48 -4.38
CA ASN A 65 11.06 -13.16 -4.24
C ASN A 65 11.27 -11.64 -4.16
N ASN A 66 10.62 -10.88 -5.04
CA ASN A 66 10.66 -9.42 -4.95
C ASN A 66 9.88 -8.91 -3.73
N ALA A 67 8.77 -9.53 -3.36
CA ALA A 67 8.07 -9.18 -2.12
C ALA A 67 9.01 -9.25 -0.91
N ARG A 68 9.78 -10.34 -0.76
CA ARG A 68 10.77 -10.49 0.32
C ARG A 68 11.84 -9.41 0.29
N TYR A 69 12.34 -9.07 -0.89
CA TYR A 69 13.30 -7.97 -1.04
C TYR A 69 12.74 -6.65 -0.48
N TRP A 70 11.49 -6.33 -0.81
CA TRP A 70 10.84 -5.10 -0.36
C TRP A 70 10.43 -5.12 1.12
N TYR A 71 10.04 -6.28 1.68
CA TYR A 71 9.88 -6.43 3.13
C TYR A 71 11.17 -6.10 3.87
N ASN A 72 12.31 -6.63 3.40
CA ASN A 72 13.60 -6.33 3.99
C ASN A 72 13.93 -4.83 3.88
N ARG A 73 13.65 -4.19 2.74
CA ARG A 73 13.86 -2.74 2.54
C ARG A 73 12.99 -1.88 3.45
N SER A 74 11.74 -2.28 3.67
CA SER A 74 10.83 -1.57 4.59
C SER A 74 11.12 -1.79 6.07
N GLY A 75 11.97 -2.76 6.42
CA GLY A 75 12.21 -3.19 7.80
C GLY A 75 10.99 -3.87 8.43
N LYS A 76 10.06 -4.39 7.63
CA LYS A 76 8.86 -5.10 8.08
C LYS A 76 9.01 -6.60 7.85
N PRO A 77 8.49 -7.45 8.75
CA PRO A 77 8.48 -8.88 8.51
C PRO A 77 7.55 -9.23 7.34
N GLU A 78 7.86 -10.32 6.63
CA GLU A 78 6.96 -10.91 5.64
C GLU A 78 5.60 -11.21 6.29
N SER A 79 4.52 -10.71 5.68
CA SER A 79 3.17 -10.96 6.17
C SER A 79 2.73 -12.39 5.89
N LYS A 80 1.99 -12.96 6.84
CA LYS A 80 1.45 -14.33 6.78
C LYS A 80 -0.08 -14.37 6.71
N VAL A 81 -0.72 -13.21 6.81
CA VAL A 81 -2.16 -13.08 6.71
C VAL A 81 -2.58 -13.00 5.23
N SER A 82 -3.89 -13.01 4.99
CA SER A 82 -4.43 -12.81 3.65
C SER A 82 -4.04 -11.44 3.08
N LEU A 83 -4.11 -11.30 1.76
CA LEU A 83 -3.80 -10.03 1.08
C LEU A 83 -4.70 -8.88 1.57
N ASP A 84 -5.99 -9.16 1.80
CA ASP A 84 -6.93 -8.14 2.30
C ASP A 84 -6.65 -7.74 3.75
N GLU A 85 -6.29 -8.70 4.60
CA GLU A 85 -5.88 -8.40 5.99
C GLU A 85 -4.59 -7.58 6.00
N GLU A 86 -3.59 -7.97 5.19
CA GLU A 86 -2.36 -7.20 5.08
C GLU A 86 -2.61 -5.78 4.58
N TRP A 87 -3.42 -5.61 3.53
CA TRP A 87 -3.75 -4.28 3.02
C TRP A 87 -4.35 -3.40 4.13
N ASN A 88 -5.28 -3.94 4.92
CA ASN A 88 -5.90 -3.24 6.05
C ASN A 88 -4.89 -2.88 7.14
N ASP A 89 -3.96 -3.78 7.45
CA ASP A 89 -2.91 -3.56 8.44
C ASP A 89 -1.95 -2.45 8.00
N ILE A 90 -1.48 -2.49 6.75
CA ILE A 90 -0.60 -1.45 6.20
C ILE A 90 -1.32 -0.11 6.20
N ALA A 91 -2.53 -0.03 5.62
CA ALA A 91 -3.30 1.19 5.56
C ALA A 91 -3.52 1.79 6.97
N SER A 92 -3.93 0.96 7.93
CA SER A 92 -4.17 1.39 9.31
C SER A 92 -2.92 1.96 9.99
N GLN A 93 -1.75 1.37 9.74
CA GLN A 93 -0.50 1.82 10.36
C GLN A 93 0.03 3.08 9.69
N LEU A 94 -0.11 3.21 8.37
CA LEU A 94 0.28 4.42 7.64
C LEU A 94 -0.63 5.60 7.98
N LEU A 95 -1.94 5.39 8.12
CA LEU A 95 -2.89 6.44 8.49
C LEU A 95 -2.59 7.05 9.87
N LYS A 96 -2.05 6.27 10.82
CA LYS A 96 -1.61 6.79 12.14
C LYS A 96 -0.43 7.75 12.05
N LYS A 97 0.33 7.72 10.95
CA LYS A 97 1.47 8.62 10.71
C LYS A 97 1.05 9.95 10.09
N VAL A 98 -0.12 10.00 9.47
CA VAL A 98 -0.70 11.21 8.88
C VAL A 98 -1.41 11.99 9.99
N LYS A 99 -0.88 13.17 10.32
CA LYS A 99 -1.49 14.11 11.28
C LYS A 99 -2.45 15.06 10.59
#